data_AF-A0AAJ3U4G0-F1
#
_entry.id   AF-A0AAJ3U4G0-F1
#
_cell.length_a   1.000
_cell.length_b   1.000
_cell.length_c   1.000
_cell.angle_alpha   90.00
_cell.angle_beta   90.00
_cell.angle_gamma   90.00
#
_symmetry.space_group_name_H-M   'P 1'
#
loop_
_entity.id
_entity.type
_entity.pdbx_description
1 polymer ?
#
loop_
_entity_poly.entity_id
_entity_poly.type
_entity_poly.pdbx_seq_one_letter_code
_entity_poly.pdbx_strand_id
1 'polypeptide(L)'
;MTSTVDRTDAATSPLRALWSALGRVGRGIRWYMTTLMGDTAYATYVAHHRRHHPDEEPLTERQFWRQRMDDQDRNPGARCC
;
A
#
# COMPACT_ATOMS: atom_id res chain seq x y z
N MET A 1 -36.08 37.15 4.85
CA MET A 1 -36.20 35.77 5.37
C MET A 1 -35.10 34.90 4.74
N THR A 2 -33.85 35.02 5.19
CA THR A 2 -32.69 34.29 4.60
C THR A 2 -31.60 34.08 5.65
N SER A 3 -31.91 33.38 6.75
CA SER A 3 -30.91 33.11 7.81
C SER A 3 -31.03 31.75 8.49
N THR A 4 -31.60 30.75 7.82
CA THR A 4 -31.68 29.37 8.36
C THR A 4 -30.82 28.35 7.64
N VAL A 5 -30.31 28.64 6.43
CA VAL A 5 -29.51 27.69 5.64
C VAL A 5 -28.04 27.61 6.14
N ASP A 6 -27.50 28.73 6.60
CA ASP A 6 -26.08 28.90 6.96
C ASP A 6 -25.60 28.05 8.17
N ARG A 7 -26.49 27.79 9.15
CA ARG A 7 -26.16 27.05 10.38
C ARG A 7 -25.91 25.55 10.13
N THR A 8 -26.59 24.98 9.15
CA THR A 8 -26.48 23.56 8.78
C THR A 8 -25.21 23.27 7.95
N ASP A 9 -24.78 24.20 7.11
CA ASP A 9 -23.57 24.08 6.30
C ASP A 9 -22.30 24.23 7.16
N ALA A 10 -22.33 25.15 8.14
CA ALA A 10 -21.23 25.36 9.09
C ALA A 10 -20.92 24.13 9.95
N ALA A 11 -21.91 23.30 10.27
CA ALA A 11 -21.72 22.04 11.01
C ALA A 11 -21.34 20.85 10.10
N THR A 12 -21.73 20.90 8.83
CA THR A 12 -21.48 19.80 7.86
C THR A 12 -20.04 19.83 7.31
N SER A 13 -19.46 21.02 7.15
CA SER A 13 -18.08 21.23 6.68
C SER A 13 -17.00 20.62 7.60
N PRO A 14 -17.02 20.84 8.93
CA PRO A 14 -16.02 20.23 9.82
C PRO A 14 -16.17 18.71 9.90
N LEU A 15 -17.39 18.18 9.82
CA LEU A 15 -17.60 16.74 9.73
C LEU A 15 -16.94 16.17 8.48
N ARG A 16 -17.21 16.74 7.29
CA ARG A 16 -16.57 16.29 6.04
C ARG A 16 -15.04 16.39 6.09
N ALA A 17 -14.51 17.46 6.68
CA ALA A 17 -13.07 17.61 6.89
C ALA A 17 -12.52 16.49 7.79
N LEU A 18 -13.20 16.17 8.89
CA LEU A 18 -12.85 15.07 9.78
C LEU A 18 -12.92 13.71 9.08
N TRP A 19 -14.00 13.41 8.36
CA TRP A 19 -14.13 12.19 7.55
C TRP A 19 -13.00 12.07 6.53
N SER A 20 -12.62 13.18 5.87
CA SER A 20 -11.48 13.19 4.94
C SER A 20 -10.16 12.89 5.63
N ALA A 21 -9.96 13.42 6.85
CA ALA A 21 -8.75 13.20 7.64
C ALA A 21 -8.67 11.74 8.11
N LEU A 22 -9.77 11.19 8.63
CA LEU A 22 -9.87 9.78 8.99
C LEU A 22 -9.63 8.86 7.79
N GLY A 23 -10.15 9.20 6.61
CA GLY A 23 -9.89 8.48 5.37
C GLY A 23 -8.40 8.50 4.97
N ARG A 24 -7.71 9.63 5.15
CA ARG A 24 -6.26 9.73 4.91
C ARG A 24 -5.46 8.86 5.89
N VAL A 25 -5.79 8.92 7.18
CA VAL A 25 -5.13 8.11 8.21
C VAL A 25 -5.34 6.62 7.96
N GLY A 26 -6.58 6.20 7.68
CA GLY A 26 -6.89 4.81 7.36
C GLY A 26 -6.13 4.29 6.14
N ARG A 27 -5.97 5.11 5.09
CA ARG A 27 -5.16 4.77 3.92
C ARG A 27 -3.68 4.58 4.28
N GLY A 28 -3.14 5.43 5.15
CA GLY A 28 -1.76 5.31 5.65
C GLY A 28 -1.54 4.02 6.46
N ILE A 29 -2.47 3.70 7.36
CA ILE A 29 -2.43 2.44 8.14
C ILE A 29 -2.49 1.24 7.21
N ARG A 30 -3.39 1.24 6.22
CA ARG A 30 -3.48 0.15 5.25
C ARG A 30 -2.18 0.00 4.46
N TRP A 31 -1.61 1.10 3.94
CA TRP A 31 -0.33 1.07 3.23
C TRP A 31 0.78 0.47 4.10
N TYR A 32 0.88 0.88 5.36
CA TYR A 32 1.88 0.36 6.31
C TYR A 32 1.71 -1.14 6.53
N MET A 33 0.49 -1.58 6.84
CA MET A 33 0.19 -3.00 7.07
C MET A 33 0.46 -3.86 5.83
N THR A 34 0.01 -3.45 4.65
CA THR A 34 0.24 -4.21 3.40
C THR A 34 1.71 -4.24 3.02
N THR A 35 2.46 -3.18 3.33
CA THR A 35 3.91 -3.14 3.09
C THR A 35 4.65 -4.07 4.04
N LEU A 36 4.31 -4.06 5.33
CA LEU A 36 4.92 -4.93 6.33
C LEU A 36 4.61 -6.41 6.11
N MET A 37 3.38 -6.75 5.76
CA MET A 37 2.98 -8.14 5.49
C MET A 37 3.58 -8.68 4.19
N GLY A 38 4.18 -7.80 3.37
CA GLY A 38 4.79 -8.18 2.10
C GLY A 38 3.79 -8.29 0.93
N ASP A 39 2.53 -7.90 1.12
CA ASP A 39 1.52 -7.85 0.05
C ASP A 39 1.97 -6.96 -1.11
N THR A 40 2.79 -5.94 -0.84
CA THR A 40 3.32 -5.02 -1.85
C THR A 40 4.65 -5.47 -2.45
N ALA A 41 5.17 -6.66 -2.11
CA ALA A 41 6.51 -7.09 -2.52
C ALA A 41 6.67 -7.14 -4.05
N TYR A 42 5.66 -7.64 -4.77
CA TYR A 42 5.68 -7.69 -6.24
C TYR A 42 5.66 -6.28 -6.86
N ALA A 43 4.80 -5.38 -6.36
CA ALA A 43 4.74 -4.00 -6.83
C ALA A 43 6.07 -3.26 -6.60
N THR A 44 6.70 -3.47 -5.44
CA THR A 44 8.05 -2.95 -5.15
C THR A 44 9.09 -3.52 -6.10
N TYR A 45 9.05 -4.83 -6.39
CA TYR A 45 9.92 -5.48 -7.37
C TYR A 45 9.77 -4.85 -8.76
N VAL A 46 8.54 -4.69 -9.28
CA VAL A 46 8.31 -4.09 -10.60
C VAL A 46 8.80 -2.64 -10.65
N ALA A 47 8.54 -1.86 -9.59
CA ALA A 47 9.01 -0.48 -9.50
C ALA A 47 10.54 -0.39 -9.50
N HIS A 48 11.22 -1.30 -8.79
CA HIS A 48 12.67 -1.42 -8.81
C HIS A 48 13.17 -1.89 -10.19
N HIS A 49 12.56 -2.92 -10.76
CA HIS A 49 12.91 -3.48 -12.07
C HIS A 49 12.86 -2.42 -13.16
N ARG A 50 11.76 -1.65 -13.25
CA ARG A 50 11.62 -0.58 -14.23
C ARG A 50 12.65 0.54 -14.10
N ARG A 51 13.20 0.76 -12.89
CA ARG A 51 14.23 1.77 -12.65
C ARG A 51 15.63 1.30 -13.07
N HIS A 52 15.93 0.01 -12.88
CA HIS A 52 17.25 -0.56 -13.12
C HIS A 52 17.39 -1.30 -14.46
N HIS A 53 16.28 -1.81 -14.97
CA HIS A 53 16.16 -2.62 -16.18
C HIS A 53 14.97 -2.11 -17.01
N PRO A 54 15.08 -0.92 -17.62
CA PRO A 54 13.98 -0.32 -18.39
C PRO A 54 13.67 -1.08 -19.68
N ASP A 55 14.64 -1.80 -20.24
CA ASP A 55 14.51 -2.51 -21.53
C ASP A 55 14.13 -3.99 -21.37
N GLU A 56 13.99 -4.48 -20.13
CA GLU A 56 13.64 -5.86 -19.82
C GLU A 56 12.24 -5.94 -19.21
N GLU A 57 11.47 -6.94 -19.63
CA GLU A 57 10.14 -7.17 -19.08
C GLU A 57 10.26 -7.84 -17.70
N PRO A 58 9.63 -7.29 -16.65
CA PRO A 58 9.67 -7.89 -15.31
C PRO A 58 9.01 -9.28 -15.31
N LEU A 59 9.43 -10.12 -14.36
CA LEU A 59 8.81 -11.41 -14.10
C LEU A 59 7.30 -11.25 -13.85
N THR A 60 6.52 -12.24 -14.27
CA THR A 60 5.11 -12.32 -13.86
C THR A 60 5.01 -12.53 -12.35
N GLU A 61 3.90 -12.09 -11.75
CA GLU A 61 3.68 -12.21 -10.30
C GLU A 61 3.86 -13.64 -9.77
N ARG A 62 3.32 -14.64 -10.48
CA ARG A 62 3.47 -16.05 -10.11
C ARG A 62 4.93 -16.51 -10.15
N GLN A 63 5.69 -16.07 -11.16
CA GLN A 63 7.11 -16.42 -11.27
C GLN A 63 7.93 -15.77 -10.16
N PHE A 64 7.64 -14.52 -9.83
CA PHE A 64 8.27 -13.81 -8.72
C PHE A 64 8.09 -14.55 -7.39
N TRP A 65 6.85 -14.93 -7.06
CA TRP A 65 6.58 -15.66 -5.81
C TRP A 65 7.23 -17.04 -5.77
N ARG A 66 7.22 -17.77 -6.89
CA ARG A 66 7.90 -19.06 -6.99
C ARG A 66 9.40 -18.90 -6.75
N GLN A 67 10.06 -17.98 -7.45
CA GLN A 67 11.50 -17.73 -7.29
C GLN A 67 11.82 -17.32 -5.85
N ARG A 68 11.00 -16.46 -5.24
CA ARG A 68 11.17 -16.03 -3.85
C ARG A 68 11.09 -17.19 -2.85
N MET A 69 10.17 -18.13 -3.05
CA MET A 69 10.07 -19.33 -2.21
C MET A 69 11.27 -20.25 -2.45
N ASP A 70 11.65 -20.48 -3.70
CA ASP A 70 12.83 -21.29 -4.05
C ASP A 70 14.11 -20.71 -3.44
N ASP A 71 14.25 -19.38 -3.39
CA ASP A 71 15.38 -18.68 -2.77
C ASP A 71 15.38 -18.83 -1.25
N GLN A 72 14.20 -18.84 -0.61
CA GLN A 72 14.07 -19.09 0.84
C GLN A 72 14.37 -20.54 1.20
N ASP A 73 13.94 -21.49 0.38
CA ASP A 73 14.24 -22.91 0.56
C ASP A 73 15.74 -23.18 0.36
N ARG A 74 16.37 -22.54 -0.64
CA ARG A 74 17.82 -22.63 -0.88
C ARG A 74 18.64 -21.93 0.21
N ASN A 75 18.13 -20.84 0.79
CA ASN A 75 18.82 -20.07 1.82
C ASN A 75 17.94 -19.93 3.08
N PRO A 76 17.75 -21.01 3.86
CA PRO A 76 16.79 -21.02 4.96
C PRO A 76 17.14 -20.12 6.16
N GLY A 77 18.20 -19.30 6.06
CA GLY A 77 18.69 -18.45 7.14
C GLY A 77 19.21 -19.24 8.34
N ALA A 78 19.46 -18.54 9.45
CA ALA A 78 19.75 -19.20 10.72
C ALA A 78 18.46 -19.82 11.25
N ARG A 79 18.21 -21.09 10.90
CA ARG A 79 17.17 -21.88 11.57
C ARG A 79 17.77 -22.42 12.85
N CYS A 80 17.03 -22.27 13.95
CA CYS A 80 17.32 -23.01 15.17
C CYS A 80 17.08 -24.49 14.84
N CYS A 81 18.15 -25.20 14.53
CA CYS A 81 18.17 -26.65 14.59
C CYS A 81 18.23 -27.08 16.06
#